data_AF-A0A947HL16-F1
#
_entry.id   AF-A0A947HL16-F1
#
_cell.length_a   1.000
_cell.length_b   1.000
_cell.length_c   1.000
_cell.angle_alpha   90.00
_cell.angle_beta   90.00
_cell.angle_gamma   90.00
#
_symmetry.space_group_name_H-M   'P 1'
#
loop_
_entity.id
_entity.type
_entity.pdbx_description
1 polymer ?
#
loop_
_entity_poly.entity_id
_entity_poly.type
_entity_poly.pdbx_seq_one_letter_code
_entity_poly.pdbx_strand_id
1 'polypeptide(L)'
;MFKRTALVLSLMFVAVAAEAKPRWVRVSVPAENADSSIVIAWNTDDAPDDNFVEFGAGPGTAFETTQTGTSFQAKGQLGTVHEVTLTGLSAETAYTYRVGGPVGGYSDVHSFRTGPNDGCTPFRFIASGDHRSDDDFGPSPKWESILGEMEATGATFVVETGDLVKDGEDLKQWVNHMDMGALHMGELALMPSFGNHDSDDVQGVSAAFNQLFSLPTNDKSATEDFYAFEYGNAVFAGLSTATFDDPEGFAMQAQWLDETLAEHADKTWRFVFFHHPVYTSHIDLGFAELNHPPDERGQAQHFVPIFDKHHVDVVFAGHNHFYERFAPMKGGEVVGSPADGTVYVTTGGAGAFTYDEIDVFGFKVEPMSIICGDGLLGLSGKAKGSQLCSGKHHYMEVELDGPTLSVVVRSTAAQNFSTSQDNVAVIDTFSITKSPGPLDECAPPEVPDEAPVDPGPADAGSADVGPVDAGPVEPADAGPADASGPIETDAGPIDADAGPVESDVGTSAPDGSPDSGTSVIGADTKGSGVPSEPTGGTTASSGESSGGCTAGGGQGGPDAVAGLLLLLLGMGAGLRRLHN
;
A
#
# COMPACT_ATOMS: atom_id res chain seq x y z
N MET A 1 -32.73 -2.23 74.41
CA MET A 1 -32.08 -3.29 73.61
C MET A 1 -32.49 -3.11 72.15
N PHE A 2 -31.64 -2.46 71.34
CA PHE A 2 -31.77 -2.45 69.88
C PHE A 2 -30.50 -3.09 69.33
N LYS A 3 -30.58 -4.32 68.84
CA LYS A 3 -29.50 -4.93 68.06
C LYS A 3 -29.73 -4.54 66.60
N ARG A 4 -28.87 -3.65 66.09
CA ARG A 4 -28.74 -3.38 64.65
C ARG A 4 -27.90 -4.50 64.06
N THR A 5 -28.52 -5.36 63.25
CA THR A 5 -27.81 -6.33 62.42
C THR A 5 -27.37 -5.60 61.17
N ALA A 6 -26.07 -5.32 61.04
CA ALA A 6 -25.50 -4.81 59.80
C ALA A 6 -25.30 -5.99 58.85
N LEU A 7 -26.07 -6.01 57.76
CA LEU A 7 -25.85 -6.91 56.64
C LEU A 7 -24.74 -6.28 55.78
N VAL A 8 -23.53 -6.84 55.86
CA VAL A 8 -22.43 -6.46 54.96
C VAL A 8 -22.69 -7.16 53.63
N LEU A 9 -23.20 -6.40 52.67
CA LEU A 9 -23.33 -6.86 51.28
C LEU A 9 -21.96 -6.64 50.63
N SER A 10 -21.13 -7.69 50.56
CA SER A 10 -19.92 -7.66 49.74
C SER A 10 -20.33 -7.62 48.27
N LEU A 11 -20.31 -6.43 47.66
CA LEU A 11 -20.28 -6.29 46.22
C LEU A 11 -18.93 -6.83 45.74
N MET A 12 -18.91 -8.05 45.20
CA MET A 12 -17.84 -8.44 44.29
C MET A 12 -18.02 -7.62 43.01
N PHE A 13 -17.22 -6.56 42.86
CA PHE A 13 -16.94 -6.02 41.55
C PHE A 13 -16.13 -7.08 40.80
N VAL A 14 -16.79 -7.86 39.95
CA VAL A 14 -16.10 -8.50 38.84
C VAL A 14 -15.72 -7.35 37.93
N ALA A 15 -14.47 -6.91 37.99
CA ALA A 15 -13.91 -6.15 36.90
C ALA A 15 -14.01 -7.06 35.67
N VAL A 16 -14.94 -6.76 34.78
CA VAL A 16 -14.83 -7.23 33.40
C VAL A 16 -13.54 -6.57 32.92
N ALA A 17 -12.46 -7.34 32.85
CA ALA A 17 -11.29 -6.88 32.13
C ALA A 17 -11.79 -6.52 30.73
N ALA A 18 -11.57 -5.27 30.31
CA ALA A 18 -11.79 -4.89 28.92
C ALA A 18 -11.05 -5.93 28.07
N GLU A 19 -11.74 -6.53 27.10
CA GLU A 19 -11.16 -7.56 26.25
C GLU A 19 -10.00 -6.93 25.48
N ALA A 20 -8.76 -7.24 25.84
CA ALA A 20 -7.56 -6.86 25.10
C ALA A 20 -7.39 -7.71 23.83
N LYS A 21 -8.52 -8.03 23.16
CA LYS A 21 -8.55 -8.92 22.00
C LYS A 21 -7.89 -8.21 20.82
N PRO A 22 -7.00 -8.90 20.08
CA PRO A 22 -6.46 -8.36 18.83
C PRO A 22 -7.56 -7.95 17.85
N ARG A 23 -7.39 -6.79 17.22
CA ARG A 23 -8.20 -6.27 16.11
C ARG A 23 -7.31 -5.71 15.01
N TRP A 24 -7.87 -5.60 13.80
CA TRP A 24 -7.20 -5.02 12.63
C TRP A 24 -5.83 -5.66 12.34
N VAL A 25 -5.80 -6.99 12.38
CA VAL A 25 -4.61 -7.75 12.00
C VAL A 25 -4.28 -7.41 10.56
N ARG A 26 -3.01 -7.10 10.31
CA ARG A 26 -2.52 -6.70 9.00
C ARG A 26 -1.09 -7.16 8.77
N VAL A 27 -0.76 -7.41 7.51
CA VAL A 27 0.58 -7.76 7.05
C VAL A 27 1.17 -6.70 6.13
N SER A 28 2.49 -6.59 6.14
CA SER A 28 3.25 -5.75 5.22
C SER A 28 4.54 -6.44 4.79
N VAL A 29 5.05 -6.02 3.63
CA VAL A 29 6.31 -6.53 3.07
C VAL A 29 7.48 -5.82 3.76
N PRO A 30 8.48 -6.55 4.26
CA PRO A 30 9.67 -5.95 4.86
C PRO A 30 10.54 -5.27 3.79
N ALA A 31 11.45 -4.40 4.20
CA ALA A 31 12.36 -3.69 3.29
C ALA A 31 13.19 -4.66 2.42
N GLU A 32 13.67 -5.73 3.05
CA GLU A 32 14.54 -6.73 2.46
C GLU A 32 14.12 -8.13 2.94
N ASN A 33 14.56 -9.17 2.22
CA ASN A 33 14.36 -10.57 2.61
C ASN A 33 12.88 -10.97 2.71
N ALA A 34 12.03 -10.47 1.81
CA ALA A 34 10.60 -10.85 1.74
C ALA A 34 10.39 -12.35 1.45
N ASP A 35 11.44 -13.08 1.06
CA ASP A 35 11.48 -14.52 0.91
C ASP A 35 11.59 -15.28 2.25
N SER A 36 12.09 -14.62 3.29
CA SER A 36 12.35 -15.25 4.58
C SER A 36 11.82 -14.47 5.78
N SER A 37 11.07 -13.39 5.53
CA SER A 37 10.45 -12.56 6.56
C SER A 37 9.15 -11.90 6.12
N ILE A 38 8.32 -11.52 7.10
CA ILE A 38 7.11 -10.71 6.93
C ILE A 38 6.87 -9.85 8.18
N VAL A 39 6.23 -8.69 8.04
CA VAL A 39 5.84 -7.86 9.18
C VAL A 39 4.34 -8.04 9.45
N ILE A 40 4.00 -8.29 10.71
CA ILE A 40 2.62 -8.43 11.17
C ILE A 40 2.35 -7.36 12.22
N ALA A 41 1.25 -6.63 12.03
CA ALA A 41 0.77 -5.65 12.98
C ALA A 41 -0.69 -5.89 13.38
N TRP A 42 -1.06 -5.45 14.57
CA TRP A 42 -2.45 -5.45 15.04
C TRP A 42 -2.62 -4.40 16.15
N ASN A 43 -3.87 -4.14 16.50
CA ASN A 43 -4.21 -3.22 17.58
C ASN A 43 -4.93 -3.94 18.72
N THR A 44 -4.84 -3.37 19.92
CA THR A 44 -5.65 -3.73 21.09
C THR A 44 -6.11 -2.45 21.80
N ASP A 45 -7.20 -2.50 22.57
CA ASP A 45 -7.74 -1.32 23.27
C ASP A 45 -6.84 -0.85 24.43
N ASP A 46 -6.22 -1.80 25.14
CA ASP A 46 -5.21 -1.59 26.18
C ASP A 46 -3.93 -2.34 25.81
N ALA A 47 -2.81 -2.13 26.51
CA ALA A 47 -1.55 -2.85 26.25
C ALA A 47 -1.46 -4.15 27.09
N PRO A 48 -1.91 -5.32 26.60
CA PRO A 48 -1.48 -6.57 27.19
C PRO A 48 0.02 -6.76 26.89
N ASP A 49 0.71 -7.49 27.76
CA ASP A 49 2.07 -7.98 27.49
C ASP A 49 2.11 -9.05 26.37
N ASP A 50 1.00 -9.25 25.64
CA ASP A 50 0.82 -10.28 24.62
C ASP A 50 1.11 -9.74 23.21
N ASN A 51 2.37 -9.43 22.94
CA ASN A 51 2.87 -9.02 21.63
C ASN A 51 3.49 -10.19 20.85
N PHE A 52 2.79 -11.33 20.85
CA PHE A 52 3.21 -12.57 20.22
C PHE A 52 2.52 -12.81 18.88
N VAL A 53 3.26 -13.42 17.97
CA VAL A 53 2.71 -14.13 16.82
C VAL A 53 3.07 -15.59 16.97
N GLU A 54 2.07 -16.47 16.87
CA GLU A 54 2.29 -17.91 16.74
C GLU A 54 2.00 -18.34 15.30
N PHE A 55 2.89 -19.12 14.69
CA PHE A 55 2.80 -19.48 13.27
C PHE A 55 3.35 -20.87 12.96
N GLY A 56 2.95 -21.41 11.81
CA GLY A 56 3.35 -22.72 11.28
C GLY A 56 3.30 -22.74 9.75
N ALA A 57 4.16 -23.56 9.13
CA ALA A 57 4.26 -23.67 7.67
C ALA A 57 3.14 -24.56 7.11
N GLY A 58 2.32 -24.01 6.23
CA GLY A 58 1.23 -24.69 5.53
C GLY A 58 -0.12 -24.60 6.26
N PRO A 59 -1.23 -24.80 5.52
CA PRO A 59 -2.58 -24.65 6.06
C PRO A 59 -2.89 -25.63 7.20
N GLY A 60 -3.42 -25.12 8.32
CA GLY A 60 -3.91 -25.95 9.43
C GLY A 60 -2.82 -26.67 10.21
N THR A 61 -1.56 -26.25 10.06
CA THR A 61 -0.46 -26.72 10.89
C THR A 61 -0.56 -26.20 12.32
N ALA A 62 0.05 -26.92 13.26
CA ALA A 62 0.17 -26.45 14.63
C ALA A 62 1.02 -25.16 14.64
N PHE A 63 0.71 -24.23 15.54
CA PHE A 63 1.53 -23.05 15.76
C PHE A 63 2.80 -23.44 16.54
N GLU A 64 3.77 -23.99 15.82
CA GLU A 64 5.00 -24.57 16.38
C GLU A 64 6.04 -23.52 16.74
N THR A 65 5.95 -22.34 16.12
CA THR A 65 6.89 -21.23 16.34
C THR A 65 6.17 -20.03 16.92
N THR A 66 6.84 -19.34 17.85
CA THR A 66 6.39 -18.08 18.42
C THR A 66 7.49 -17.05 18.26
N GLN A 67 7.15 -15.85 17.80
CA GLN A 67 8.04 -14.69 17.83
C GLN A 67 7.34 -13.51 18.54
N THR A 68 8.15 -12.66 19.15
CA THR A 68 7.71 -11.51 19.94
C THR A 68 8.26 -10.25 19.31
N GLY A 69 7.49 -9.17 19.32
CA GLY A 69 7.92 -7.91 18.72
C GLY A 69 7.87 -6.74 19.69
N THR A 70 7.34 -5.61 19.23
CA THR A 70 7.26 -4.37 19.99
C THR A 70 5.82 -3.88 20.07
N SER A 71 5.57 -2.94 20.98
CA SER A 71 4.26 -2.32 21.15
C SER A 71 4.43 -0.83 21.45
N PHE A 72 3.55 0.00 20.92
CA PHE A 72 3.50 1.43 21.25
C PHE A 72 2.06 1.92 21.35
N GLN A 73 1.85 3.00 22.11
CA GLN A 73 0.54 3.64 22.23
C GLN A 73 0.30 4.56 21.02
N ALA A 74 -0.69 4.23 20.20
CA ALA A 74 -1.15 5.06 19.10
C ALA A 74 -2.19 6.09 19.59
N LYS A 75 -2.58 6.98 18.70
CA LYS A 75 -3.50 8.08 19.02
C LYS A 75 -4.91 7.58 19.34
N GLY A 76 -5.45 8.06 20.46
CA GLY A 76 -6.89 8.05 20.76
C GLY A 76 -7.52 6.67 20.59
N GLN A 77 -8.45 6.54 19.65
CA GLN A 77 -9.22 5.31 19.42
C GLN A 77 -8.42 4.18 18.76
N LEU A 78 -7.19 4.45 18.30
CA LEU A 78 -6.33 3.43 17.69
C LEU A 78 -5.75 2.48 18.75
N GLY A 79 -5.66 2.90 20.02
CA GLY A 79 -5.21 2.05 21.12
C GLY A 79 -3.72 1.70 21.05
N THR A 80 -3.36 0.49 21.46
CA THR A 80 -1.98 -0.01 21.38
C THR A 80 -1.76 -0.69 20.04
N VAL A 81 -0.69 -0.33 19.35
CA VAL A 81 -0.22 -1.03 18.15
C VAL A 81 0.87 -2.00 18.56
N HIS A 82 0.78 -3.23 18.07
CA HIS A 82 1.78 -4.26 18.21
C HIS A 82 2.36 -4.56 16.83
N GLU A 83 3.67 -4.74 16.76
CA GLU A 83 4.38 -5.04 15.51
C GLU A 83 5.41 -6.14 15.74
N VAL A 84 5.40 -7.17 14.89
CA VAL A 84 6.32 -8.30 14.94
C VAL A 84 6.84 -8.59 13.53
N THR A 85 8.15 -8.55 13.34
CA THR A 85 8.79 -9.08 12.14
C THR A 85 9.06 -10.57 12.33
N LEU A 86 8.34 -11.41 11.59
CA LEU A 86 8.66 -12.82 11.52
C LEU A 86 9.91 -13.03 10.67
N THR A 87 10.85 -13.82 11.16
CA THR A 87 12.10 -14.14 10.45
C THR A 87 12.38 -15.65 10.45
N GLY A 88 13.30 -16.09 9.58
CA GLY A 88 13.67 -17.50 9.46
C GLY A 88 12.63 -18.34 8.71
N LEU A 89 11.84 -17.69 7.86
CA LEU A 89 10.85 -18.34 7.01
C LEU A 89 11.54 -18.93 5.77
N SER A 90 10.87 -19.89 5.13
CA SER A 90 11.31 -20.44 3.85
C SER A 90 10.64 -19.69 2.71
N ALA A 91 11.36 -19.46 1.60
CA ALA A 91 10.84 -18.84 0.40
C ALA A 91 9.62 -19.58 -0.17
N GLU A 92 8.73 -18.85 -0.86
CA GLU A 92 7.59 -19.40 -1.59
C GLU A 92 6.64 -20.29 -0.77
N THR A 93 6.62 -20.10 0.54
CA THR A 93 5.95 -20.99 1.50
C THR A 93 4.75 -20.29 2.10
N ALA A 94 3.59 -20.96 2.06
CA ALA A 94 2.40 -20.50 2.78
C ALA A 94 2.56 -20.77 4.28
N TYR A 95 2.16 -19.82 5.12
CA TYR A 95 2.14 -19.93 6.57
C TYR A 95 0.75 -19.62 7.10
N THR A 96 0.35 -20.29 8.18
CA THR A 96 -0.79 -19.89 9.00
C THR A 96 -0.31 -19.30 10.31
N TYR A 97 -0.96 -18.23 10.77
CA TYR A 97 -0.57 -17.52 11.97
C TYR A 97 -1.78 -17.00 12.76
N ARG A 98 -1.53 -16.63 14.02
CA ARG A 98 -2.45 -15.85 14.85
C ARG A 98 -1.65 -14.91 15.74
N VAL A 99 -2.27 -13.79 16.11
CA VAL A 99 -1.67 -12.77 16.97
C VAL A 99 -2.30 -12.78 18.36
N GLY A 100 -1.64 -12.15 19.32
CA GLY A 100 -2.09 -12.06 20.71
C GLY A 100 -1.56 -13.20 21.56
N GLY A 101 -2.26 -13.51 22.66
CA GLY A 101 -1.72 -14.42 23.66
C GLY A 101 -2.72 -14.87 24.72
N PRO A 102 -2.25 -15.63 25.72
CA PRO A 102 -3.12 -16.22 26.74
C PRO A 102 -3.78 -15.21 27.69
N VAL A 103 -3.28 -13.97 27.77
CA VAL A 103 -3.81 -12.90 28.62
C VAL A 103 -4.86 -12.08 27.89
N GLY A 104 -4.54 -11.59 26.69
CA GLY A 104 -5.42 -10.75 25.87
C GLY A 104 -6.37 -11.53 24.95
N GLY A 105 -6.14 -12.83 24.79
CA GLY A 105 -6.80 -13.66 23.80
C GLY A 105 -6.07 -13.64 22.45
N TYR A 106 -6.43 -14.60 21.59
CA TYR A 106 -5.89 -14.69 20.25
C TYR A 106 -6.87 -14.11 19.22
N SER A 107 -6.33 -13.63 18.09
CA SER A 107 -7.10 -13.33 16.89
C SER A 107 -7.74 -14.58 16.28
N ASP A 108 -8.54 -14.36 15.23
CA ASP A 108 -8.81 -15.41 14.26
C ASP A 108 -7.50 -15.86 13.57
N VAL A 109 -7.54 -17.01 12.90
CA VAL A 109 -6.37 -17.56 12.20
C VAL A 109 -6.28 -16.93 10.82
N HIS A 110 -5.09 -16.47 10.48
CA HIS A 110 -4.75 -15.82 9.22
C HIS A 110 -3.69 -16.61 8.46
N SER A 111 -3.44 -16.24 7.21
CA SER A 111 -2.37 -16.82 6.39
C SER A 111 -1.63 -15.81 5.53
N PHE A 112 -0.40 -16.13 5.15
CA PHE A 112 0.37 -15.35 4.19
C PHE A 112 1.31 -16.27 3.39
N ARG A 113 1.95 -15.74 2.35
CA ARG A 113 2.97 -16.45 1.58
C ARG A 113 4.23 -15.59 1.45
N THR A 114 5.38 -16.16 1.80
CA THR A 114 6.68 -15.53 1.57
C THR A 114 7.00 -15.44 0.07
N GLY A 115 7.78 -14.42 -0.30
CA GLY A 115 8.17 -14.20 -1.68
C GLY A 115 9.21 -15.17 -2.22
N PRO A 116 9.55 -15.02 -3.51
CA PRO A 116 10.60 -15.80 -4.14
C PRO A 116 11.98 -15.26 -3.79
N ASN A 117 12.95 -16.17 -3.69
CA ASN A 117 14.37 -15.86 -3.50
C ASN A 117 15.17 -15.92 -4.82
N ASP A 118 14.47 -16.03 -5.95
CA ASP A 118 15.01 -16.05 -7.29
C ASP A 118 14.20 -15.11 -8.20
N GLY A 119 14.64 -14.94 -9.45
CA GLY A 119 13.91 -14.15 -10.44
C GLY A 119 12.96 -14.94 -11.33
N CYS A 120 12.95 -16.27 -11.30
CA CYS A 120 12.15 -17.07 -12.26
C CYS A 120 10.83 -17.56 -11.69
N THR A 121 10.66 -17.51 -10.37
CA THR A 121 9.40 -17.91 -9.74
C THR A 121 8.39 -16.77 -9.89
N PRO A 122 7.25 -17.01 -10.55
CA PRO A 122 6.30 -15.94 -10.81
C PRO A 122 5.62 -15.47 -9.53
N PHE A 123 5.37 -14.17 -9.44
CA PHE A 123 4.53 -13.60 -8.39
C PHE A 123 3.60 -12.52 -8.94
N ARG A 124 2.55 -12.23 -8.17
CA ARG A 124 1.54 -11.21 -8.51
C ARG A 124 1.44 -10.16 -7.44
N PHE A 125 1.28 -8.92 -7.86
CA PHE A 125 0.87 -7.82 -7.01
C PHE A 125 -0.25 -7.02 -7.66
N ILE A 126 -0.93 -6.20 -6.86
CA ILE A 126 -1.95 -5.28 -7.33
C ILE A 126 -1.41 -3.84 -7.25
N ALA A 127 -1.70 -3.02 -8.25
CA ALA A 127 -1.63 -1.56 -8.12
C ALA A 127 -3.04 -0.97 -8.09
N SER A 128 -3.29 -0.08 -7.14
CA SER A 128 -4.61 0.50 -6.87
C SER A 128 -4.49 1.83 -6.11
N GLY A 129 -5.56 2.61 -6.01
CA GLY A 129 -5.56 3.83 -5.21
C GLY A 129 -6.93 4.49 -5.10
N ASP A 130 -7.05 5.42 -4.16
CA ASP A 130 -8.22 6.26 -3.97
C ASP A 130 -9.48 5.44 -3.63
N HIS A 131 -9.41 4.62 -2.58
CA HIS A 131 -10.59 3.89 -2.06
C HIS A 131 -11.35 4.63 -0.96
N ARG A 132 -11.04 5.91 -0.69
CA ARG A 132 -11.87 6.77 0.18
C ARG A 132 -13.26 7.06 -0.41
N SER A 133 -14.18 7.57 0.41
CA SER A 133 -15.40 8.26 -0.01
C SER A 133 -15.35 9.73 0.39
N ASP A 134 -16.07 10.60 -0.32
CA ASP A 134 -16.16 12.03 0.03
C ASP A 134 -17.15 12.34 1.18
N ASP A 135 -17.42 11.37 2.04
CA ASP A 135 -18.32 11.50 3.20
C ASP A 135 -17.56 11.46 4.54
N ASP A 136 -18.29 11.60 5.65
CA ASP A 136 -17.70 11.62 7.00
C ASP A 136 -17.46 10.19 7.56
N PHE A 137 -17.60 9.16 6.71
CA PHE A 137 -17.24 7.78 7.07
C PHE A 137 -15.75 7.54 6.80
N GLY A 138 -15.22 8.03 5.68
CA GLY A 138 -13.79 7.96 5.34
C GLY A 138 -13.49 6.99 4.19
N PRO A 139 -13.47 5.66 4.42
CA PRO A 139 -13.31 4.69 3.35
C PRO A 139 -14.62 4.53 2.56
N SER A 140 -14.50 4.21 1.29
CA SER A 140 -15.64 3.88 0.44
C SER A 140 -16.38 2.65 0.98
N PRO A 141 -17.72 2.60 0.95
CA PRO A 141 -18.49 1.39 1.32
C PRO A 141 -18.22 0.20 0.38
N LYS A 142 -17.45 0.41 -0.70
CA LYS A 142 -17.03 -0.61 -1.65
C LYS A 142 -15.66 -1.21 -1.30
N TRP A 143 -14.92 -0.61 -0.37
CA TRP A 143 -13.54 -0.96 -0.06
C TRP A 143 -13.36 -2.44 0.29
N GLU A 144 -14.11 -2.95 1.26
CA GLU A 144 -14.07 -4.37 1.66
C GLU A 144 -14.28 -5.31 0.46
N SER A 145 -15.32 -5.06 -0.36
CA SER A 145 -15.63 -5.89 -1.53
C SER A 145 -14.52 -5.83 -2.60
N ILE A 146 -13.93 -4.66 -2.81
CA ILE A 146 -12.88 -4.47 -3.81
C ILE A 146 -11.57 -5.12 -3.33
N LEU A 147 -11.24 -4.97 -2.05
CA LEU A 147 -10.10 -5.63 -1.43
C LEU A 147 -10.24 -7.16 -1.46
N GLY A 148 -11.45 -7.69 -1.24
CA GLY A 148 -11.72 -9.12 -1.41
C GLY A 148 -11.60 -9.61 -2.85
N GLU A 149 -11.94 -8.80 -3.85
CA GLU A 149 -11.67 -9.11 -5.27
C GLU A 149 -10.17 -9.16 -5.56
N MET A 150 -9.38 -8.23 -4.98
CA MET A 150 -7.93 -8.20 -5.09
C MET A 150 -7.27 -9.42 -4.45
N GLU A 151 -7.68 -9.79 -3.23
CA GLU A 151 -7.19 -10.99 -2.54
C GLU A 151 -7.45 -12.26 -3.36
N ALA A 152 -8.64 -12.38 -3.96
CA ALA A 152 -9.03 -13.53 -4.76
C ALA A 152 -8.17 -13.74 -6.03
N THR A 153 -7.37 -12.75 -6.45
CA THR A 153 -6.44 -12.87 -7.58
C THR A 153 -5.21 -13.74 -7.26
N GLY A 154 -4.95 -13.99 -5.96
CA GLY A 154 -3.73 -14.62 -5.48
C GLY A 154 -2.51 -13.70 -5.49
N ALA A 155 -2.73 -12.37 -5.49
CA ALA A 155 -1.67 -11.40 -5.27
C ALA A 155 -1.09 -11.53 -3.86
N THR A 156 0.19 -11.21 -3.72
CA THR A 156 0.90 -11.27 -2.43
C THR A 156 0.91 -9.94 -1.70
N PHE A 157 0.78 -8.83 -2.43
CA PHE A 157 0.63 -7.49 -1.87
C PHE A 157 -0.10 -6.54 -2.83
N VAL A 158 -0.57 -5.41 -2.30
CA VAL A 158 -1.13 -4.27 -3.02
C VAL A 158 -0.22 -3.07 -2.80
N VAL A 159 0.24 -2.41 -3.87
CA VAL A 159 0.79 -1.06 -3.79
C VAL A 159 -0.36 -0.07 -3.96
N GLU A 160 -0.54 0.80 -2.97
CA GLU A 160 -1.62 1.79 -2.97
C GLU A 160 -1.09 3.20 -3.20
N THR A 161 -1.68 3.95 -4.12
CA THR A 161 -1.23 5.30 -4.46
C THR A 161 -1.78 6.38 -3.53
N GLY A 162 -2.37 6.02 -2.38
CA GLY A 162 -2.90 6.94 -1.37
C GLY A 162 -4.38 7.26 -1.51
N ASP A 163 -4.84 8.21 -0.67
CA ASP A 163 -6.24 8.60 -0.46
C ASP A 163 -7.08 7.44 0.09
N LEU A 164 -6.68 6.96 1.27
CA LEU A 164 -7.29 5.85 1.98
C LEU A 164 -8.50 6.29 2.82
N VAL A 165 -8.39 7.50 3.38
CA VAL A 165 -9.45 8.22 4.10
C VAL A 165 -9.66 9.60 3.49
N LYS A 166 -10.71 10.32 3.89
CA LYS A 166 -11.00 11.69 3.38
C LYS A 166 -10.32 12.78 4.21
N ASP A 167 -10.19 12.58 5.51
CA ASP A 167 -9.56 13.52 6.43
C ASP A 167 -8.59 12.72 7.32
N GLY A 168 -7.30 12.92 7.10
CA GLY A 168 -6.22 12.23 7.79
C GLY A 168 -6.15 12.51 9.29
N GLU A 169 -6.81 13.56 9.78
CA GLU A 169 -6.87 13.92 11.19
C GLU A 169 -8.10 13.37 11.90
N ASP A 170 -9.15 13.04 11.15
CA ASP A 170 -10.33 12.37 11.70
C ASP A 170 -10.03 10.90 11.99
N LEU A 171 -9.58 10.63 13.23
CA LEU A 171 -9.32 9.28 13.71
C LEU A 171 -10.51 8.31 13.52
N LYS A 172 -11.75 8.79 13.49
CA LYS A 172 -12.91 7.93 13.24
C LYS A 172 -12.87 7.34 11.82
N GLN A 173 -12.34 8.08 10.85
CA GLN A 173 -12.22 7.60 9.47
C GLN A 173 -11.15 6.50 9.36
N TRP A 174 -10.02 6.66 10.06
CA TRP A 174 -9.01 5.61 10.17
C TRP A 174 -9.53 4.35 10.85
N VAL A 175 -10.31 4.50 11.93
CA VAL A 175 -11.00 3.37 12.59
C VAL A 175 -11.92 2.66 11.60
N ASN A 176 -12.75 3.40 10.86
CA ASN A 176 -13.66 2.80 9.87
C ASN A 176 -12.88 2.12 8.73
N HIS A 177 -11.78 2.71 8.26
CA HIS A 177 -10.93 2.11 7.23
C HIS A 177 -10.35 0.78 7.70
N MET A 178 -9.83 0.74 8.94
CA MET A 178 -9.31 -0.49 9.56
C MET A 178 -10.41 -1.54 9.78
N ASP A 179 -11.61 -1.12 10.20
CA ASP A 179 -12.77 -2.02 10.34
C ASP A 179 -13.19 -2.64 9.00
N MET A 180 -13.24 -1.85 7.93
CA MET A 180 -13.63 -2.33 6.59
C MET A 180 -12.58 -3.24 5.96
N GLY A 181 -11.29 -3.03 6.24
CA GLY A 181 -10.21 -3.88 5.72
C GLY A 181 -9.92 -5.12 6.59
N ALA A 182 -10.48 -5.21 7.79
CA ALA A 182 -10.07 -6.19 8.82
C ALA A 182 -10.15 -7.67 8.39
N LEU A 183 -11.03 -8.00 7.44
CA LEU A 183 -11.17 -9.36 6.93
C LEU A 183 -10.05 -9.79 5.98
N HIS A 184 -9.38 -8.82 5.34
CA HIS A 184 -8.50 -9.08 4.20
C HIS A 184 -7.06 -8.65 4.46
N MET A 185 -6.82 -7.61 5.28
CA MET A 185 -5.47 -7.08 5.51
C MET A 185 -4.53 -8.06 6.22
N GLY A 186 -5.07 -9.05 6.94
CA GLY A 186 -4.29 -10.15 7.52
C GLY A 186 -3.88 -11.23 6.51
N GLU A 187 -4.46 -11.23 5.31
CA GLU A 187 -4.16 -12.19 4.24
C GLU A 187 -3.36 -11.55 3.08
N LEU A 188 -3.65 -10.28 2.78
CA LEU A 188 -3.09 -9.53 1.68
C LEU A 188 -2.36 -8.28 2.20
N ALA A 189 -1.05 -8.21 1.95
CA ALA A 189 -0.24 -7.09 2.41
C ALA A 189 -0.60 -5.79 1.69
N LEU A 190 -0.72 -4.69 2.44
CA LEU A 190 -0.92 -3.36 1.90
C LEU A 190 0.37 -2.54 2.03
N MET A 191 0.79 -1.94 0.92
CA MET A 191 1.95 -1.07 0.80
C MET A 191 1.51 0.30 0.27
N PRO A 192 0.88 1.16 1.11
CA PRO A 192 0.35 2.44 0.67
C PRO A 192 1.40 3.55 0.62
N SER A 193 1.14 4.58 -0.20
CA SER A 193 1.73 5.92 -0.11
C SER A 193 0.72 6.89 0.50
N PHE A 194 1.17 8.06 0.98
CA PHE A 194 0.28 9.15 1.36
C PHE A 194 -0.39 9.79 0.14
N GLY A 195 -1.72 9.90 0.20
CA GLY A 195 -2.51 10.84 -0.60
C GLY A 195 -2.72 12.17 0.11
N ASN A 196 -3.23 13.17 -0.61
CA ASN A 196 -3.44 14.49 -0.02
C ASN A 196 -4.58 14.52 1.01
N HIS A 197 -5.38 13.46 1.10
CA HIS A 197 -6.40 13.31 2.14
C HIS A 197 -5.91 12.52 3.37
N ASP A 198 -4.78 11.82 3.29
CA ASP A 198 -4.29 10.96 4.37
C ASP A 198 -3.52 11.73 5.45
N SER A 199 -3.20 12.99 5.21
CA SER A 199 -2.53 13.89 6.14
C SER A 199 -2.85 15.34 5.80
N ASP A 200 -3.69 16.00 6.62
CA ASP A 200 -3.99 17.42 6.46
C ASP A 200 -2.88 18.29 7.07
N ASP A 201 -2.81 18.44 8.41
CA ASP A 201 -1.81 19.28 9.09
C ASP A 201 -0.77 18.49 9.90
N VAL A 202 -0.99 17.18 10.13
CA VAL A 202 -0.13 16.35 11.00
C VAL A 202 0.67 15.31 10.22
N GLN A 203 1.99 15.49 10.18
CA GLN A 203 2.93 14.64 9.44
C GLN A 203 3.86 13.82 10.37
N GLY A 204 4.67 12.96 9.74
CA GLY A 204 5.70 12.14 10.39
C GLY A 204 5.12 11.14 11.39
N VAL A 205 5.90 10.72 12.40
CA VAL A 205 5.50 9.68 13.38
C VAL A 205 4.20 9.96 14.14
N SER A 206 3.70 11.19 14.08
CA SER A 206 2.43 11.57 14.68
C SER A 206 1.24 11.40 13.74
N ALA A 207 1.41 11.32 12.42
CA ALA A 207 0.32 11.04 11.49
C ALA A 207 -0.33 9.68 11.82
N ALA A 208 -1.65 9.57 11.71
CA ALA A 208 -2.35 8.30 11.98
C ALA A 208 -1.91 7.19 11.02
N PHE A 209 -1.65 7.54 9.75
CA PHE A 209 -1.05 6.66 8.75
C PHE A 209 0.24 5.99 9.28
N ASN A 210 1.23 6.78 9.71
CA ASN A 210 2.52 6.31 10.24
C ASN A 210 2.43 5.62 11.61
N GLN A 211 1.23 5.53 12.21
CA GLN A 211 0.97 4.76 13.42
C GLN A 211 0.22 3.47 13.12
N LEU A 212 -0.40 3.37 11.95
CA LEU A 212 -1.23 2.24 11.58
C LEU A 212 -0.47 1.30 10.67
N PHE A 213 0.15 1.78 9.61
CA PHE A 213 0.92 0.91 8.74
C PHE A 213 2.28 0.62 9.37
N SER A 214 2.85 -0.53 9.00
CA SER A 214 4.19 -0.96 9.43
C SER A 214 5.02 -1.12 8.18
N LEU A 215 5.49 0.01 7.64
CA LEU A 215 6.19 0.07 6.36
C LEU A 215 7.70 0.22 6.60
N PRO A 216 8.54 -0.09 5.62
CA PRO A 216 9.96 0.23 5.73
C PRO A 216 10.17 1.72 6.01
N THR A 217 11.21 2.05 6.78
CA THR A 217 11.62 3.43 7.00
C THR A 217 12.85 3.77 6.16
N ASN A 218 13.14 5.06 5.99
CA ASN A 218 14.30 5.55 5.26
C ASN A 218 15.22 6.41 6.14
N ASP A 219 16.46 6.64 5.68
CA ASP A 219 17.48 7.41 6.41
C ASP A 219 17.29 8.93 6.38
N LYS A 220 16.38 9.45 5.54
CA LYS A 220 16.14 10.88 5.37
C LYS A 220 15.06 11.42 6.30
N SER A 221 13.87 10.81 6.31
CA SER A 221 12.78 11.21 7.21
C SER A 221 12.74 10.39 8.50
N ALA A 222 13.32 9.18 8.52
CA ALA A 222 13.16 8.21 9.61
C ALA A 222 11.68 7.89 9.92
N THR A 223 10.84 7.97 8.89
CA THR A 223 9.41 7.67 8.91
C THR A 223 9.04 6.79 7.73
N GLU A 224 7.77 6.42 7.66
CA GLU A 224 7.16 5.59 6.62
C GLU A 224 6.55 6.42 5.48
N ASP A 225 6.74 7.74 5.49
CA ASP A 225 6.18 8.66 4.49
C ASP A 225 6.61 8.34 3.05
N PHE A 226 7.83 7.82 2.90
CA PHE A 226 8.35 7.27 1.66
C PHE A 226 9.36 6.17 1.99
N TYR A 227 9.41 5.14 1.15
CA TYR A 227 10.12 3.92 1.49
C TYR A 227 10.35 3.05 0.25
N ALA A 228 11.19 2.04 0.38
CA ALA A 228 11.42 1.05 -0.64
C ALA A 228 11.42 -0.35 -0.05
N PHE A 229 11.10 -1.32 -0.90
CA PHE A 229 11.20 -2.74 -0.57
C PHE A 229 11.52 -3.57 -1.81
N GLU A 230 12.10 -4.75 -1.58
CA GLU A 230 12.31 -5.76 -2.62
C GLU A 230 11.29 -6.91 -2.52
N TYR A 231 10.95 -7.47 -3.68
CA TYR A 231 10.19 -8.71 -3.76
C TYR A 231 10.63 -9.47 -5.02
N GLY A 232 11.27 -10.64 -4.84
CA GLY A 232 11.87 -11.38 -5.95
C GLY A 232 12.90 -10.58 -6.73
N ASN A 233 12.75 -10.55 -8.07
CA ASN A 233 13.60 -9.78 -8.99
C ASN A 233 13.17 -8.31 -9.18
N ALA A 234 12.35 -7.76 -8.28
CA ALA A 234 11.85 -6.40 -8.37
C ALA A 234 12.20 -5.55 -7.14
N VAL A 235 12.36 -4.25 -7.38
CA VAL A 235 12.38 -3.21 -6.34
C VAL A 235 11.21 -2.25 -6.54
N PHE A 236 10.60 -1.85 -5.43
CA PHE A 236 9.46 -0.94 -5.37
C PHE A 236 9.84 0.26 -4.50
N ALA A 237 9.46 1.46 -4.92
CA ALA A 237 9.63 2.68 -4.13
C ALA A 237 8.32 3.47 -4.05
N GLY A 238 7.80 3.64 -2.84
CA GLY A 238 6.70 4.55 -2.53
C GLY A 238 7.26 5.93 -2.22
N LEU A 239 6.79 6.97 -2.91
CA LEU A 239 7.19 8.36 -2.69
C LEU A 239 6.03 9.17 -2.12
N SER A 240 6.34 10.21 -1.34
CA SER A 240 5.36 11.16 -0.86
C SER A 240 5.25 12.35 -1.80
N THR A 241 4.02 12.64 -2.22
CA THR A 241 3.66 13.91 -2.89
C THR A 241 2.66 14.73 -2.08
N ALA A 242 2.42 14.34 -0.82
CA ALA A 242 1.45 14.96 0.08
C ALA A 242 2.11 15.55 1.34
N THR A 243 3.10 14.86 1.93
CA THR A 243 3.78 15.32 3.17
C THR A 243 5.11 16.02 2.91
N PHE A 244 5.80 15.66 1.82
CA PHE A 244 7.04 16.30 1.35
C PHE A 244 6.81 16.99 0.01
N ASP A 245 5.78 17.84 -0.06
CA ASP A 245 5.20 18.35 -1.30
C ASP A 245 5.80 19.68 -1.81
N ASP A 246 6.98 20.04 -1.32
CA ASP A 246 7.73 21.22 -1.76
C ASP A 246 9.01 20.86 -2.53
N PRO A 247 9.66 21.82 -3.22
CA PRO A 247 10.87 21.53 -4.01
C PRO A 247 12.05 20.96 -3.21
N GLU A 248 12.19 21.27 -1.92
CA GLU A 248 13.26 20.72 -1.08
C GLU A 248 12.95 19.27 -0.71
N GLY A 249 11.70 18.98 -0.34
CA GLY A 249 11.18 17.64 -0.11
C GLY A 249 11.30 16.74 -1.34
N PHE A 250 10.92 17.24 -2.51
CA PHE A 250 11.09 16.50 -3.78
C PHE A 250 12.56 16.28 -4.15
N ALA A 251 13.43 17.28 -3.96
CA ALA A 251 14.86 17.09 -4.21
C ALA A 251 15.49 16.06 -3.26
N MET A 252 15.09 16.05 -1.99
CA MET A 252 15.54 15.08 -0.99
C MET A 252 15.12 13.66 -1.37
N GLN A 253 13.84 13.47 -1.68
CA GLN A 253 13.31 12.18 -2.11
C GLN A 253 13.95 11.72 -3.43
N ALA A 254 14.20 12.62 -4.38
CA ALA A 254 14.89 12.30 -5.62
C ALA A 254 16.32 11.82 -5.40
N GLN A 255 17.07 12.46 -4.49
CA GLN A 255 18.42 12.01 -4.13
C GLN A 255 18.38 10.63 -3.46
N TRP A 256 17.48 10.44 -2.49
CA TRP A 256 17.31 9.16 -1.82
C TRP A 256 16.93 8.04 -2.80
N LEU A 257 16.04 8.31 -3.74
CA LEU A 257 15.64 7.35 -4.76
C LEU A 257 16.80 7.03 -5.71
N ASP A 258 17.62 8.03 -6.07
CA ASP A 258 18.80 7.83 -6.90
C ASP A 258 19.80 6.85 -6.26
N GLU A 259 20.01 6.98 -4.94
CA GLU A 259 20.83 6.09 -4.12
C GLU A 259 20.20 4.69 -4.04
N THR A 260 18.91 4.62 -3.69
CA THR A 260 18.15 3.36 -3.52
C THR A 260 18.14 2.51 -4.80
N LEU A 261 17.81 3.11 -5.96
CA LEU A 261 17.75 2.38 -7.23
C LEU A 261 19.14 1.98 -7.74
N ALA A 262 20.20 2.72 -7.37
CA ALA A 262 21.58 2.34 -7.67
C ALA A 262 22.02 1.12 -6.85
N GLU A 263 21.59 1.01 -5.60
CA GLU A 263 21.86 -0.15 -4.73
C GLU A 263 21.15 -1.40 -5.25
N HIS A 264 19.99 -1.25 -5.87
CA HIS A 264 19.17 -2.32 -6.44
C HIS A 264 19.39 -2.48 -7.95
N ALA A 265 20.61 -2.21 -8.43
CA ALA A 265 20.97 -2.31 -9.84
C ALA A 265 20.88 -3.76 -10.39
N ASP A 266 20.92 -4.76 -9.51
CA ASP A 266 20.77 -6.17 -9.81
C ASP A 266 19.31 -6.60 -10.10
N LYS A 267 18.33 -5.84 -9.63
CA LYS A 267 16.91 -6.12 -9.87
C LYS A 267 16.53 -5.89 -11.33
N THR A 268 15.76 -6.82 -11.90
CA THR A 268 15.25 -6.73 -13.27
C THR A 268 14.19 -5.65 -13.38
N TRP A 269 13.27 -5.59 -12.40
CA TRP A 269 12.10 -4.71 -12.44
C TRP A 269 12.19 -3.58 -11.41
N ARG A 270 11.77 -2.38 -11.81
CA ARG A 270 11.76 -1.17 -10.97
C ARG A 270 10.39 -0.51 -11.06
N PHE A 271 9.72 -0.42 -9.93
CA PHE A 271 8.42 0.23 -9.80
C PHE A 271 8.49 1.42 -8.86
N VAL A 272 7.79 2.48 -9.21
CA VAL A 272 7.62 3.64 -8.33
C VAL A 272 6.13 3.92 -8.21
N PHE A 273 5.68 4.29 -7.02
CA PHE A 273 4.29 4.69 -6.79
C PHE A 273 4.20 5.90 -5.86
N PHE A 274 3.23 6.78 -6.11
CA PHE A 274 2.96 7.99 -5.31
C PHE A 274 1.59 8.53 -5.67
N HIS A 275 1.09 9.56 -4.97
CA HIS A 275 -0.28 10.03 -5.19
C HIS A 275 -0.50 10.90 -6.43
N HIS A 276 0.12 12.08 -6.51
CA HIS A 276 -0.19 13.07 -7.55
C HIS A 276 0.52 12.72 -8.88
N PRO A 277 -0.19 12.50 -10.00
CA PRO A 277 0.40 12.06 -11.25
C PRO A 277 1.27 13.13 -11.93
N VAL A 278 2.44 12.71 -12.44
CA VAL A 278 3.30 13.55 -13.30
C VAL A 278 2.66 13.76 -14.68
N TYR A 279 2.07 12.70 -15.23
CA TYR A 279 1.34 12.73 -16.49
C TYR A 279 -0.09 12.26 -16.26
N THR A 280 -1.04 13.05 -16.72
CA THR A 280 -2.47 12.72 -16.68
C THR A 280 -3.22 13.60 -17.68
N SER A 281 -4.33 13.10 -18.20
CA SER A 281 -5.29 13.89 -18.98
C SER A 281 -5.95 14.92 -18.09
N HIS A 282 -6.22 16.11 -18.62
CA HIS A 282 -6.87 17.19 -17.88
C HIS A 282 -8.02 17.78 -18.69
N ILE A 283 -9.20 17.82 -18.08
CA ILE A 283 -10.42 18.35 -18.68
C ILE A 283 -10.85 19.60 -17.91
N ASP A 284 -10.45 20.76 -18.44
CA ASP A 284 -10.88 22.08 -17.99
C ASP A 284 -11.91 22.68 -18.97
N LEU A 285 -13.13 22.92 -18.47
CA LEU A 285 -14.21 23.56 -19.25
C LEU A 285 -14.20 25.10 -19.16
N GLY A 286 -13.23 25.68 -18.47
CA GLY A 286 -13.07 27.12 -18.21
C GLY A 286 -14.02 27.70 -17.15
N PHE A 287 -15.05 26.95 -16.77
CA PHE A 287 -15.96 27.26 -15.65
C PHE A 287 -16.00 26.16 -14.59
N ALA A 288 -15.40 24.99 -14.88
CA ALA A 288 -15.26 23.85 -14.00
C ALA A 288 -14.08 23.00 -14.49
N GLU A 289 -13.19 22.66 -13.56
CA GLU A 289 -12.22 21.58 -13.74
C GLU A 289 -12.91 20.27 -13.35
N LEU A 290 -12.87 19.29 -14.24
CA LEU A 290 -13.55 18.01 -14.01
C LEU A 290 -12.64 16.99 -13.33
N ASN A 291 -11.33 17.23 -13.40
CA ASN A 291 -10.29 16.40 -12.84
C ASN A 291 -9.01 17.24 -12.68
N HIS A 292 -7.97 16.67 -12.08
CA HIS A 292 -6.73 17.38 -11.72
C HIS A 292 -5.71 17.46 -12.87
N PRO A 293 -4.96 18.57 -12.98
CA PRO A 293 -3.91 18.74 -13.99
C PRO A 293 -2.67 17.88 -13.71
N PRO A 294 -1.84 17.59 -14.74
CA PRO A 294 -0.57 16.90 -14.55
C PRO A 294 0.43 17.75 -13.76
N ASP A 295 1.28 17.09 -12.98
CA ASP A 295 2.39 17.71 -12.24
C ASP A 295 1.94 18.88 -11.35
N GLU A 296 0.76 18.76 -10.73
CA GLU A 296 0.18 19.88 -9.97
C GLU A 296 0.99 20.29 -8.74
N ARG A 297 1.87 19.41 -8.23
CA ARG A 297 2.81 19.71 -7.15
C ARG A 297 4.19 20.15 -7.66
N GLY A 298 4.51 20.00 -8.95
CA GLY A 298 5.81 20.35 -9.52
C GLY A 298 6.93 19.34 -9.22
N GLN A 299 6.56 18.10 -8.90
CA GLN A 299 7.45 16.99 -8.57
C GLN A 299 8.22 16.46 -9.78
N ALA A 300 7.70 16.65 -11.00
CA ALA A 300 8.28 16.08 -12.22
C ALA A 300 9.72 16.53 -12.46
N GLN A 301 10.04 17.79 -12.15
CA GLN A 301 11.40 18.33 -12.34
C GLN A 301 12.46 17.63 -11.48
N HIS A 302 12.05 16.96 -10.39
CA HIS A 302 12.93 16.23 -9.48
C HIS A 302 12.90 14.73 -9.74
N PHE A 303 11.70 14.16 -9.90
CA PHE A 303 11.51 12.71 -9.97
C PHE A 303 11.78 12.12 -11.36
N VAL A 304 11.27 12.74 -12.43
CA VAL A 304 11.41 12.20 -13.81
C VAL A 304 12.86 11.99 -14.22
N PRO A 305 13.82 12.91 -13.92
CA PRO A 305 15.22 12.67 -14.23
C PRO A 305 15.80 11.40 -13.58
N ILE A 306 15.34 11.03 -12.39
CA ILE A 306 15.77 9.82 -11.68
C ILE A 306 15.13 8.59 -12.31
N PHE A 307 13.83 8.67 -12.66
CA PHE A 307 13.13 7.59 -13.36
C PHE A 307 13.81 7.26 -14.70
N ASP A 308 14.17 8.29 -15.47
CA ASP A 308 14.86 8.15 -16.76
C ASP A 308 16.29 7.62 -16.60
N LYS A 309 17.00 8.04 -15.53
CA LYS A 309 18.37 7.62 -15.24
C LYS A 309 18.45 6.13 -14.91
N HIS A 310 17.53 5.64 -14.08
CA HIS A 310 17.50 4.26 -13.60
C HIS A 310 16.62 3.33 -14.41
N HIS A 311 15.95 3.86 -15.44
CA HIS A 311 15.01 3.11 -16.27
C HIS A 311 13.93 2.42 -15.42
N VAL A 312 13.18 3.22 -14.67
CA VAL A 312 11.97 2.77 -13.99
C VAL A 312 10.99 2.22 -15.02
N ASP A 313 10.37 1.09 -14.74
CA ASP A 313 9.52 0.39 -15.70
C ASP A 313 8.12 0.96 -15.73
N VAL A 314 7.52 1.03 -14.55
CA VAL A 314 6.16 1.52 -14.36
C VAL A 314 6.10 2.43 -13.15
N VAL A 315 5.50 3.60 -13.36
CA VAL A 315 5.15 4.56 -12.32
C VAL A 315 3.64 4.53 -12.13
N PHE A 316 3.19 4.29 -10.90
CA PHE A 316 1.78 4.28 -10.52
C PHE A 316 1.40 5.55 -9.77
N ALA A 317 0.27 6.16 -10.13
CA ALA A 317 -0.29 7.31 -9.45
C ALA A 317 -1.81 7.21 -9.27
N GLY A 318 -2.34 7.98 -8.31
CA GLY A 318 -3.76 8.05 -7.98
C GLY A 318 -4.35 9.43 -8.32
N HIS A 319 -5.10 10.00 -7.37
CA HIS A 319 -5.64 11.37 -7.32
C HIS A 319 -6.75 11.64 -8.33
N ASN A 320 -6.48 11.37 -9.60
CA ASN A 320 -7.49 11.37 -10.64
C ASN A 320 -8.23 10.03 -10.59
N HIS A 321 -9.54 10.08 -10.30
CA HIS A 321 -10.39 8.90 -10.13
C HIS A 321 -10.79 8.22 -11.46
N PHE A 322 -9.79 7.80 -12.25
CA PHE A 322 -9.93 7.04 -13.49
C PHE A 322 -8.72 6.15 -13.73
N TYR A 323 -8.81 5.29 -14.75
CA TYR A 323 -7.66 4.59 -15.30
C TYR A 323 -7.08 5.37 -16.48
N GLU A 324 -5.78 5.63 -16.46
CA GLU A 324 -5.05 6.13 -17.62
C GLU A 324 -3.66 5.53 -17.71
N ARG A 325 -3.27 5.08 -18.90
CA ARG A 325 -1.90 4.61 -19.16
C ARG A 325 -1.26 5.38 -20.29
N PHE A 326 -0.08 5.94 -20.06
CA PHE A 326 0.72 6.57 -21.09
C PHE A 326 1.55 5.51 -21.85
N ALA A 327 1.80 5.77 -23.13
CA ALA A 327 2.90 5.15 -23.86
C ALA A 327 4.22 5.43 -23.12
N PRO A 328 5.26 4.61 -23.30
CA PRO A 328 6.56 4.83 -22.68
C PRO A 328 7.06 6.26 -22.89
N MET A 329 7.51 6.91 -21.83
CA MET A 329 7.96 8.30 -21.82
C MET A 329 9.43 8.38 -21.40
N LYS A 330 10.17 9.30 -22.02
CA LYS A 330 11.53 9.68 -21.59
C LYS A 330 11.79 11.14 -21.92
N GLY A 331 12.35 11.90 -20.97
CA GLY A 331 12.63 13.32 -21.13
C GLY A 331 11.40 14.15 -21.48
N GLY A 332 10.22 13.75 -20.99
CA GLY A 332 8.94 14.42 -21.28
C GLY A 332 8.30 14.07 -22.63
N GLU A 333 8.88 13.14 -23.39
CA GLU A 333 8.40 12.79 -24.73
C GLU A 333 8.06 11.30 -24.83
N VAL A 334 7.07 10.97 -25.68
CA VAL A 334 6.72 9.57 -25.99
C VAL A 334 7.86 8.92 -26.78
N VAL A 335 8.30 7.75 -26.32
CA VAL A 335 9.27 6.89 -27.01
C VAL A 335 8.62 5.62 -27.54
N GLY A 336 9.32 4.94 -28.47
CA GLY A 336 8.72 3.86 -29.27
C GLY A 336 8.56 2.53 -28.56
N SER A 337 9.20 2.33 -27.41
CA SER A 337 9.25 1.05 -26.70
C SER A 337 9.45 1.25 -25.20
N PRO A 338 8.90 0.36 -24.34
CA PRO A 338 9.21 0.33 -22.91
C PRO A 338 10.70 0.13 -22.62
N ALA A 339 11.47 -0.46 -23.55
CA ALA A 339 12.92 -0.57 -23.41
C ALA A 339 13.67 0.79 -23.47
N ASP A 340 12.99 1.85 -23.94
CA ASP A 340 13.57 3.18 -24.10
C ASP A 340 13.02 4.20 -23.10
N GLY A 341 11.98 3.86 -22.30
CA GLY A 341 11.33 4.80 -21.39
C GLY A 341 10.29 4.16 -20.47
N THR A 342 9.82 4.96 -19.53
CA THR A 342 8.97 4.54 -18.40
C THR A 342 7.49 4.56 -18.79
N VAL A 343 6.71 3.55 -18.41
CA VAL A 343 5.25 3.57 -18.52
C VAL A 343 4.66 4.29 -17.30
N TYR A 344 3.75 5.24 -17.50
CA TYR A 344 3.07 5.93 -16.40
C TYR A 344 1.60 5.54 -16.39
N VAL A 345 1.08 5.21 -15.21
CA VAL A 345 -0.29 4.76 -15.01
C VAL A 345 -0.95 5.56 -13.89
N THR A 346 -2.08 6.18 -14.18
CA THR A 346 -3.04 6.68 -13.18
C THR A 346 -4.07 5.57 -12.92
N THR A 347 -4.28 5.20 -11.66
CA THR A 347 -5.14 4.09 -11.22
C THR A 347 -5.95 4.43 -9.95
N GLY A 348 -6.49 5.66 -9.86
CA GLY A 348 -7.27 6.14 -8.70
C GLY A 348 -8.72 5.65 -8.64
N GLY A 349 -8.99 4.43 -9.08
CA GLY A 349 -10.35 3.91 -9.25
C GLY A 349 -10.83 2.97 -8.14
N ALA A 350 -10.18 2.88 -6.99
CA ALA A 350 -10.41 1.78 -6.05
C ALA A 350 -11.65 1.92 -5.17
N GLY A 351 -12.39 3.03 -5.24
CA GLY A 351 -13.65 3.18 -4.52
C GLY A 351 -14.18 4.60 -4.40
N ALA A 352 -13.31 5.60 -4.53
CA ALA A 352 -13.68 7.00 -4.64
C ALA A 352 -14.51 7.24 -5.90
N PHE A 353 -15.37 8.25 -5.84
CA PHE A 353 -16.35 8.48 -6.90
C PHE A 353 -15.65 8.76 -8.23
N THR A 354 -15.81 7.86 -9.20
CA THR A 354 -15.20 7.98 -10.54
C THR A 354 -15.97 8.97 -11.42
N TYR A 355 -15.33 9.51 -12.47
CA TYR A 355 -15.88 10.62 -13.27
C TYR A 355 -16.92 10.24 -14.35
N ASP A 356 -17.78 9.25 -14.09
CA ASP A 356 -18.69 8.62 -15.05
C ASP A 356 -19.94 9.46 -15.40
N GLU A 357 -20.38 10.34 -14.50
CA GLU A 357 -21.55 11.20 -14.70
C GLU A 357 -21.27 12.64 -14.23
N ILE A 358 -21.14 13.57 -15.18
CA ILE A 358 -21.09 15.01 -14.86
C ILE A 358 -22.53 15.53 -14.90
N ASP A 359 -23.08 15.91 -13.73
CA ASP A 359 -24.33 16.67 -13.66
C ASP A 359 -24.04 18.16 -13.91
N VAL A 360 -24.21 18.59 -15.16
CA VAL A 360 -24.11 20.01 -15.52
C VAL A 360 -25.50 20.64 -15.46
N PHE A 361 -25.79 21.37 -14.38
CA PHE A 361 -27.03 22.15 -14.18
C PHE A 361 -28.34 21.33 -14.24
N GLY A 362 -28.36 20.11 -13.69
CA GLY A 362 -29.57 19.27 -13.67
C GLY A 362 -29.85 18.57 -15.00
N PHE A 363 -28.91 18.64 -15.95
CA PHE A 363 -28.90 17.79 -17.13
C PHE A 363 -27.98 16.60 -16.84
N LYS A 364 -28.60 15.43 -16.64
CA LYS A 364 -27.88 14.17 -16.80
C LYS A 364 -27.43 14.08 -18.24
N VAL A 365 -26.14 14.29 -18.48
CA VAL A 365 -25.55 14.01 -19.78
C VAL A 365 -25.30 12.51 -19.81
N GLU A 366 -26.14 11.76 -20.53
CA GLU A 366 -25.85 10.37 -20.91
C GLU A 366 -24.40 10.31 -21.42
N PRO A 367 -23.61 9.30 -21.00
CA PRO A 367 -22.17 9.42 -20.85
C PRO A 367 -21.56 10.03 -22.10
N MET A 368 -20.91 11.19 -21.96
CA MET A 368 -19.86 11.55 -22.89
C MET A 368 -18.91 10.36 -22.85
N SER A 369 -18.90 9.56 -23.91
CA SER A 369 -18.25 8.27 -23.95
C SER A 369 -16.74 8.41 -23.70
N ILE A 370 -16.32 8.40 -22.44
CA ILE A 370 -14.94 8.10 -22.03
C ILE A 370 -14.92 6.65 -21.52
N ILE A 371 -15.72 5.78 -22.14
CA ILE A 371 -15.48 4.35 -22.08
C ILE A 371 -14.35 4.09 -23.08
N CYS A 372 -13.12 4.13 -22.57
CA CYS A 372 -11.85 3.90 -23.27
C CYS A 372 -11.69 4.59 -24.64
N GLY A 373 -10.98 5.73 -24.71
CA GLY A 373 -10.59 6.33 -25.99
C GLY A 373 -10.72 7.84 -26.07
N ASP A 374 -10.83 8.37 -27.30
CA ASP A 374 -10.69 9.81 -27.59
C ASP A 374 -11.92 10.67 -27.23
N GLY A 375 -12.92 10.10 -26.53
CA GLY A 375 -14.14 10.80 -26.12
C GLY A 375 -15.16 11.01 -27.25
N LEU A 376 -16.40 11.34 -26.89
CA LEU A 376 -17.38 11.86 -27.86
C LEU A 376 -16.97 13.31 -28.22
N LEU A 377 -16.93 13.64 -29.52
CA LEU A 377 -16.61 14.98 -30.05
C LEU A 377 -15.15 15.47 -29.86
N GLY A 378 -14.20 14.62 -29.46
CA GLY A 378 -12.80 15.03 -29.25
C GLY A 378 -12.61 15.94 -28.02
N LEU A 379 -13.58 15.97 -27.10
CA LEU A 379 -13.56 16.70 -25.84
C LEU A 379 -12.99 15.85 -24.68
N SER A 380 -12.24 14.78 -24.96
CA SER A 380 -11.76 13.85 -23.94
C SER A 380 -10.73 14.44 -22.98
N GLY A 381 -10.12 15.59 -23.31
CA GLY A 381 -8.92 16.09 -22.62
C GLY A 381 -7.76 15.09 -22.65
N LYS A 382 -7.85 14.05 -23.50
CA LYS A 382 -6.95 12.92 -23.53
C LYS A 382 -5.55 13.37 -23.94
N ALA A 383 -4.58 13.07 -23.09
CA ALA A 383 -3.19 13.37 -23.37
C ALA A 383 -2.67 12.55 -24.57
N LYS A 384 -1.78 13.15 -25.36
CA LYS A 384 -1.19 12.49 -26.52
C LYS A 384 -0.39 11.27 -26.07
N GLY A 385 -0.71 10.10 -26.64
CA GLY A 385 -0.02 8.85 -26.33
C GLY A 385 -0.59 8.12 -25.12
N SER A 386 -1.67 8.58 -24.50
CA SER A 386 -2.33 7.85 -23.42
C SER A 386 -3.46 6.93 -23.90
N GLN A 387 -3.86 6.01 -23.03
CA GLN A 387 -5.07 5.20 -23.09
C GLN A 387 -5.85 5.50 -21.81
N LEU A 388 -6.86 6.36 -21.95
CA LEU A 388 -7.73 6.79 -20.86
C LEU A 388 -9.02 5.96 -20.89
N CYS A 389 -9.34 5.32 -19.77
CA CYS A 389 -10.61 4.65 -19.51
C CYS A 389 -11.18 5.21 -18.20
N SER A 390 -12.19 6.08 -18.31
CA SER A 390 -12.89 6.61 -17.15
C SER A 390 -14.19 5.85 -16.90
N GLY A 391 -14.71 5.95 -15.69
CA GLY A 391 -16.09 5.59 -15.40
C GLY A 391 -16.32 4.21 -14.79
N LYS A 392 -15.27 3.51 -14.38
CA LYS A 392 -15.40 2.27 -13.62
C LYS A 392 -14.39 2.22 -12.47
N HIS A 393 -14.86 1.77 -11.31
CA HIS A 393 -13.96 1.31 -10.27
C HIS A 393 -13.16 0.11 -10.77
N HIS A 394 -11.87 0.11 -10.48
CA HIS A 394 -10.92 -0.85 -11.04
C HIS A 394 -9.69 -1.04 -10.15
N TYR A 395 -8.93 -2.07 -10.46
CA TYR A 395 -7.58 -2.33 -9.95
C TYR A 395 -6.72 -2.96 -11.05
N MET A 396 -5.40 -2.94 -10.88
CA MET A 396 -4.45 -3.44 -11.85
C MET A 396 -3.71 -4.67 -11.32
N GLU A 397 -3.96 -5.83 -11.93
CA GLU A 397 -3.22 -7.08 -11.69
C GLU A 397 -1.89 -7.03 -12.45
N VAL A 398 -0.77 -7.19 -11.74
CA VAL A 398 0.57 -7.25 -12.32
C VAL A 398 1.21 -8.59 -11.97
N GLU A 399 1.57 -9.37 -12.98
CA GLU A 399 2.31 -10.62 -12.83
C GLU A 399 3.72 -10.44 -13.38
N LEU A 400 4.73 -10.78 -12.58
CA LEU A 400 6.11 -10.92 -13.04
C LEU A 400 6.44 -12.40 -13.16
N ASP A 401 6.93 -12.79 -14.33
CA ASP A 401 7.43 -14.12 -14.66
C ASP A 401 8.80 -13.95 -15.32
N GLY A 402 9.85 -13.97 -14.50
CA GLY A 402 11.21 -13.67 -14.95
C GLY A 402 11.31 -12.29 -15.60
N PRO A 403 11.82 -12.22 -16.84
CA PRO A 403 11.95 -10.97 -17.57
C PRO A 403 10.66 -10.52 -18.26
N THR A 404 9.51 -11.15 -17.97
CA THR A 404 8.20 -10.76 -18.52
C THR A 404 7.28 -10.20 -17.44
N LEU A 405 6.79 -8.99 -17.67
CA LEU A 405 5.71 -8.36 -16.93
C LEU A 405 4.43 -8.48 -17.76
N SER A 406 3.35 -8.96 -17.14
CA SER A 406 2.02 -9.02 -17.72
C SER A 406 1.03 -8.27 -16.85
N VAL A 407 0.18 -7.45 -17.48
CA VAL A 407 -0.80 -6.62 -16.78
C VAL A 407 -2.20 -6.91 -17.28
N VAL A 408 -3.12 -7.03 -16.34
CA VAL A 408 -4.56 -7.01 -16.58
C VAL A 408 -5.22 -5.98 -15.68
N VAL A 409 -5.88 -4.98 -16.28
CA VAL A 409 -6.69 -4.00 -15.53
C VAL A 409 -8.12 -4.48 -15.55
N ARG A 410 -8.75 -4.61 -14.38
CA ARG A 410 -10.13 -5.10 -14.25
C ARG A 410 -11.02 -4.07 -13.59
N SER A 411 -12.24 -3.91 -14.12
CA SER A 411 -13.30 -3.27 -13.36
C SER A 411 -13.86 -4.22 -12.31
N THR A 412 -14.33 -3.64 -11.21
CA THR A 412 -14.84 -4.39 -10.05
C THR A 412 -16.34 -4.69 -10.16
N ALA A 413 -16.86 -5.59 -9.33
CA ALA A 413 -18.30 -5.85 -9.28
C ALA A 413 -19.07 -4.66 -8.69
N ALA A 414 -18.47 -3.97 -7.72
CA ALA A 414 -19.03 -2.79 -7.05
C ALA A 414 -18.65 -1.50 -7.79
N GLN A 415 -19.62 -0.86 -8.42
CA GLN A 415 -19.50 0.39 -9.20
C GLN A 415 -20.26 1.54 -8.51
N ASN A 416 -20.07 2.78 -8.97
CA ASN A 416 -20.70 3.98 -8.37
C ASN A 416 -22.21 3.84 -8.07
N PHE A 417 -22.96 3.22 -9.00
CA PHE A 417 -24.42 3.13 -8.93
C PHE A 417 -24.97 1.69 -8.99
N SER A 418 -24.11 0.67 -8.97
CA SER A 418 -24.55 -0.73 -9.04
C SER A 418 -23.53 -1.71 -8.48
N THR A 419 -24.01 -2.85 -7.99
CA THR A 419 -23.16 -3.99 -7.61
C THR A 419 -23.64 -5.21 -8.37
N SER A 420 -22.82 -5.71 -9.30
CA SER A 420 -23.12 -6.88 -10.14
C SER A 420 -21.84 -7.51 -10.66
N GLN A 421 -21.81 -8.84 -10.74
CA GLN A 421 -20.71 -9.56 -11.39
C GLN A 421 -20.60 -9.22 -12.89
N ASP A 422 -21.69 -8.77 -13.53
CA ASP A 422 -21.66 -8.29 -14.91
C ASP A 422 -20.84 -6.99 -15.09
N ASN A 423 -20.53 -6.29 -14.00
CA ASN A 423 -19.68 -5.10 -14.04
C ASN A 423 -18.20 -5.46 -14.24
N VAL A 424 -17.81 -6.69 -13.85
CA VAL A 424 -16.42 -7.16 -13.92
C VAL A 424 -16.03 -7.38 -15.37
N ALA A 425 -15.02 -6.64 -15.84
CA ALA A 425 -14.53 -6.70 -17.20
C ALA A 425 -13.05 -6.34 -17.26
N VAL A 426 -12.34 -6.87 -18.25
CA VAL A 426 -11.00 -6.40 -18.58
C VAL A 426 -11.11 -5.03 -19.25
N ILE A 427 -10.46 -4.02 -18.67
CA ILE A 427 -10.41 -2.64 -19.17
C ILE A 427 -9.23 -2.47 -20.14
N ASP A 428 -8.08 -3.00 -19.76
CA ASP A 428 -6.84 -2.93 -20.53
C ASP A 428 -5.91 -4.11 -20.22
N THR A 429 -5.00 -4.39 -21.15
CA THR A 429 -3.92 -5.35 -20.96
C THR A 429 -2.67 -4.85 -21.66
N PHE A 430 -1.51 -5.01 -21.04
CA PHE A 430 -0.22 -4.80 -21.70
C PHE A 430 0.85 -5.73 -21.11
N SER A 431 1.96 -5.85 -21.82
CA SER A 431 3.10 -6.65 -21.37
C SER A 431 4.41 -5.96 -21.72
N ILE A 432 5.41 -6.13 -20.88
CA ILE A 432 6.79 -5.71 -21.13
C ILE A 432 7.66 -6.95 -21.03
N THR A 433 8.56 -7.15 -21.98
CA THR A 433 9.57 -8.22 -21.92
C THR A 433 10.95 -7.60 -22.05
N LYS A 434 11.81 -7.89 -21.09
CA LYS A 434 13.21 -7.47 -21.05
C LYS A 434 14.14 -8.58 -21.49
N SER A 435 15.41 -8.24 -21.65
CA SER A 435 16.46 -9.25 -21.53
C SER A 435 16.53 -9.73 -20.07
N PRO A 436 16.80 -11.01 -19.82
CA PRO A 436 17.03 -11.52 -18.46
C PRO A 436 18.08 -10.68 -17.72
N GLY A 437 17.76 -10.29 -16.50
CA GLY A 437 18.70 -9.70 -15.55
C GLY A 437 19.49 -10.75 -14.77
N PRO A 438 20.40 -10.33 -13.87
CA PRO A 438 21.24 -11.25 -13.10
C PRO A 438 20.46 -12.30 -12.28
N LEU A 439 19.29 -11.92 -11.75
CA LEU A 439 18.44 -12.81 -10.95
C LEU A 439 17.53 -13.70 -11.79
N ASP A 440 17.43 -13.45 -13.11
CA ASP A 440 16.59 -14.23 -14.03
C ASP A 440 17.35 -15.40 -14.66
N GLU A 441 18.65 -15.55 -14.37
CA GLU A 441 19.48 -16.68 -14.77
C GLU A 441 19.36 -17.84 -13.77
N CYS A 442 18.17 -18.43 -13.66
CA CYS A 442 17.96 -19.51 -12.70
C CYS A 442 18.67 -20.79 -13.14
N ALA A 443 19.54 -21.32 -12.25
CA ALA A 443 20.09 -22.64 -12.43
C ALA A 443 18.94 -23.67 -12.45
N PRO A 444 18.98 -24.71 -13.32
CA PRO A 444 18.08 -25.83 -13.14
C PRO A 444 18.27 -26.37 -11.71
N PRO A 445 17.19 -26.75 -11.01
CA PRO A 445 17.28 -27.19 -9.62
C PRO A 445 18.39 -28.23 -9.49
N GLU A 446 19.29 -28.05 -8.52
CA GLU A 446 20.31 -29.05 -8.21
C GLU A 446 19.58 -30.36 -7.94
N VAL A 447 19.66 -31.29 -8.89
CA VAL A 447 19.29 -32.68 -8.63
C VAL A 447 20.29 -33.14 -7.60
N PRO A 448 19.89 -33.50 -6.37
CA PRO A 448 20.83 -34.00 -5.39
C PRO A 448 21.52 -35.19 -6.02
N ASP A 449 22.86 -35.15 -6.11
CA ASP A 449 23.64 -36.31 -6.52
C ASP A 449 23.18 -37.48 -5.65
N GLU A 450 22.60 -38.51 -6.28
CA GLU A 450 22.37 -39.78 -5.59
C GLU A 450 23.73 -40.19 -5.03
N ALA A 451 23.84 -40.17 -3.70
CA ALA A 451 25.04 -40.59 -3.00
C ALA A 451 25.46 -41.95 -3.59
N PRO A 452 26.74 -42.14 -3.98
CA PRO A 452 27.17 -43.40 -4.52
C PRO A 452 26.83 -44.48 -3.50
N VAL A 453 25.93 -45.39 -3.90
CA VAL A 453 25.61 -46.57 -3.10
C VAL A 453 26.92 -47.33 -2.93
N ASP A 454 27.48 -47.28 -1.73
CA ASP A 454 28.64 -48.07 -1.33
C ASP A 454 28.29 -49.55 -1.58
N PRO A 455 28.95 -50.24 -2.53
CA PRO A 455 28.77 -51.67 -2.65
C PRO A 455 29.45 -52.29 -1.43
N GLY A 456 28.65 -52.50 -0.38
CA GLY A 456 29.08 -53.13 0.85
C GLY A 456 29.88 -54.42 0.61
N PRO A 457 30.72 -54.81 1.58
CA PRO A 457 31.75 -55.81 1.37
C PRO A 457 31.14 -57.14 0.91
N ALA A 458 31.72 -57.69 -0.15
CA ALA A 458 31.37 -58.99 -0.69
C ALA A 458 31.52 -60.07 0.39
N ASP A 459 30.40 -60.54 0.92
CA ASP A 459 30.38 -61.61 1.90
C ASP A 459 30.52 -62.95 1.19
N ALA A 460 31.61 -63.65 1.53
CA ALA A 460 31.94 -64.95 0.98
C ALA A 460 31.16 -66.04 1.73
N GLY A 461 30.12 -66.54 1.08
CA GLY A 461 29.72 -67.94 1.18
C GLY A 461 28.65 -68.30 2.21
N SER A 462 27.51 -68.78 1.70
CA SER A 462 26.98 -70.07 2.11
C SER A 462 25.98 -70.55 1.08
N ALA A 463 26.11 -71.83 0.72
CA ALA A 463 25.21 -72.54 -0.15
C ALA A 463 23.85 -72.82 0.54
N ASP A 464 22.80 -72.78 -0.28
CA ASP A 464 21.70 -73.76 -0.39
C ASP A 464 20.95 -74.17 0.89
N VAL A 465 19.63 -73.92 0.99
CA VAL A 465 18.53 -74.92 0.87
C VAL A 465 17.16 -74.23 0.91
N GLY A 466 16.39 -74.36 -0.18
CA GLY A 466 14.98 -74.82 -0.22
C GLY A 466 13.81 -73.87 0.14
N PRO A 467 12.61 -74.05 -0.48
CA PRO A 467 11.51 -73.09 -0.48
C PRO A 467 10.28 -73.51 0.37
N VAL A 468 9.25 -72.65 0.34
CA VAL A 468 7.82 -72.77 0.76
C VAL A 468 7.55 -72.62 2.28
N ASP A 469 6.49 -71.98 2.75
CA ASP A 469 5.11 -71.93 2.24
C ASP A 469 4.32 -70.73 2.83
N ALA A 470 3.22 -70.39 2.17
CA ALA A 470 2.35 -69.24 2.43
C ALA A 470 1.19 -69.54 3.39
N GLY A 471 0.82 -68.51 4.16
CA GLY A 471 -0.57 -68.26 4.60
C GLY A 471 -0.92 -68.65 6.05
N PRO A 472 -2.14 -68.31 6.49
CA PRO A 472 -2.54 -66.94 6.84
C PRO A 472 -3.19 -66.89 8.25
N VAL A 473 -3.85 -65.77 8.60
CA VAL A 473 -5.01 -65.63 9.52
C VAL A 473 -4.75 -64.75 10.77
N GLU A 474 -5.33 -63.54 10.75
CA GLU A 474 -5.71 -62.68 11.90
C GLU A 474 -6.89 -63.32 12.70
N PRO A 475 -7.53 -62.75 13.77
CA PRO A 475 -7.39 -61.42 14.41
C PRO A 475 -7.54 -61.38 15.96
N ALA A 476 -7.54 -60.14 16.48
CA ALA A 476 -8.19 -59.67 17.72
C ALA A 476 -7.47 -60.00 19.05
N ASP A 477 -7.57 -59.25 20.15
CA ASP A 477 -8.32 -58.06 20.55
C ASP A 477 -7.72 -57.55 21.88
N ALA A 478 -8.07 -56.31 22.24
CA ALA A 478 -8.31 -55.80 23.59
C ALA A 478 -7.20 -55.78 24.67
N GLY A 479 -6.79 -54.56 25.01
CA GLY A 479 -7.10 -54.03 26.36
C GLY A 479 -5.94 -53.65 27.28
N PRO A 480 -6.14 -52.69 28.20
CA PRO A 480 -5.13 -51.73 28.65
C PRO A 480 -4.54 -52.06 30.03
N ALA A 481 -3.41 -51.43 30.39
CA ALA A 481 -3.00 -51.32 31.79
C ALA A 481 -2.19 -50.04 32.05
N ASP A 482 -2.54 -49.48 33.20
CA ASP A 482 -2.27 -48.17 33.77
C ASP A 482 -1.03 -48.19 34.68
N ALA A 483 -0.65 -46.99 35.13
CA ALA A 483 -0.04 -46.68 36.44
C ALA A 483 1.50 -46.80 36.64
N SER A 484 2.13 -45.62 36.61
CA SER A 484 2.85 -44.95 37.72
C SER A 484 3.98 -45.66 38.49
N GLY A 485 5.12 -44.97 38.64
CA GLY A 485 5.97 -45.07 39.84
C GLY A 485 7.42 -44.57 39.65
N PRO A 486 8.04 -43.96 40.68
CA PRO A 486 8.98 -42.84 40.53
C PRO A 486 10.46 -43.21 40.74
N ILE A 487 11.37 -42.31 40.35
CA ILE A 487 12.76 -42.33 40.80
C ILE A 487 13.16 -40.91 41.23
N GLU A 488 13.38 -40.74 42.53
CA GLU A 488 14.23 -39.68 43.11
C GLU A 488 15.47 -40.32 43.75
N THR A 489 16.60 -39.60 43.68
CA THR A 489 17.55 -39.23 44.77
C THR A 489 18.78 -38.61 44.08
N ASP A 490 19.03 -37.31 44.14
CA ASP A 490 19.57 -36.49 45.25
C ASP A 490 21.09 -36.59 45.44
N ALA A 491 21.78 -35.45 45.28
CA ALA A 491 23.03 -35.07 45.95
C ALA A 491 23.40 -33.60 45.63
N GLY A 492 23.27 -32.72 46.63
CA GLY A 492 23.74 -31.31 46.61
C GLY A 492 25.27 -31.15 46.83
N PRO A 493 25.72 -30.10 47.55
CA PRO A 493 25.95 -28.74 47.02
C PRO A 493 27.44 -28.32 47.12
N ILE A 494 27.86 -27.29 46.38
CA ILE A 494 29.15 -26.60 46.59
C ILE A 494 28.94 -25.09 46.45
N ASP A 495 29.47 -24.36 47.43
CA ASP A 495 29.40 -22.91 47.63
C ASP A 495 30.81 -22.29 47.52
N ALA A 496 30.85 -20.98 47.20
CA ALA A 496 31.96 -20.00 47.25
C ALA A 496 33.08 -20.14 46.16
N ASP A 497 33.62 -19.08 45.54
CA ASP A 497 33.97 -17.76 46.09
C ASP A 497 34.39 -16.75 44.98
N ALA A 498 34.47 -15.46 45.36
CA ALA A 498 35.24 -14.33 44.79
C ALA A 498 34.71 -13.49 43.58
N GLY A 499 34.03 -12.38 43.91
CA GLY A 499 34.63 -11.02 43.92
C GLY A 499 34.89 -10.25 42.59
N PRO A 500 34.45 -8.97 42.47
CA PRO A 500 34.55 -8.14 41.26
C PRO A 500 35.78 -7.20 41.22
N VAL A 501 36.09 -6.64 40.04
CA VAL A 501 37.08 -5.57 39.84
C VAL A 501 36.41 -4.35 39.19
N GLU A 502 36.62 -3.18 39.80
CA GLU A 502 36.10 -1.85 39.48
C GLU A 502 37.01 -0.98 38.58
N SER A 503 36.47 0.22 38.24
CA SER A 503 37.09 1.56 38.00
C SER A 503 36.98 2.09 36.55
N ASP A 504 36.62 3.34 36.24
CA ASP A 504 36.35 4.55 37.05
C ASP A 504 35.70 5.69 36.20
N VAL A 505 34.85 6.52 36.86
CA VAL A 505 34.68 8.01 36.79
C VAL A 505 34.24 8.69 35.45
N GLY A 506 33.28 9.64 35.38
CA GLY A 506 32.61 10.45 36.41
C GLY A 506 31.58 11.46 35.85
N THR A 507 30.98 12.19 36.79
CA THR A 507 29.69 12.90 36.85
C THR A 507 29.63 14.34 36.31
N SER A 508 28.42 14.85 35.98
CA SER A 508 27.78 16.00 36.68
C SER A 508 26.39 16.39 36.13
N ALA A 509 25.40 16.50 37.03
CA ALA A 509 24.15 17.27 36.86
C ALA A 509 24.35 18.76 37.22
N PRO A 510 23.33 19.64 37.04
CA PRO A 510 22.53 19.99 38.21
C PRO A 510 21.03 20.27 37.97
N ASP A 511 20.33 20.29 39.11
CA ASP A 511 18.90 20.44 39.38
C ASP A 511 18.44 21.93 39.44
N GLY A 512 17.12 22.17 39.36
CA GLY A 512 16.52 23.47 39.72
C GLY A 512 15.15 23.79 39.09
N SER A 513 14.06 23.46 39.79
CA SER A 513 12.72 24.06 39.63
C SER A 513 12.65 25.46 40.28
N PRO A 514 11.74 26.39 39.89
CA PRO A 514 10.41 26.39 40.51
C PRO A 514 9.23 26.96 39.68
N ASP A 515 8.04 26.44 40.00
CA ASP A 515 6.74 27.07 40.31
C ASP A 515 6.10 28.25 39.51
N SER A 516 4.76 28.14 39.50
CA SER A 516 3.60 28.82 38.90
C SER A 516 3.48 30.35 38.76
N GLY A 517 2.66 30.78 37.77
CA GLY A 517 2.10 32.15 37.69
C GLY A 517 1.32 32.52 36.41
N THR A 518 -0.01 32.35 36.44
CA THR A 518 -1.14 32.98 35.70
C THR A 518 -0.95 34.19 34.74
N SER A 519 -1.68 34.20 33.59
CA SER A 519 -2.60 35.26 33.05
C SER A 519 -2.79 35.09 31.52
N VAL A 520 -3.92 34.62 30.96
CA VAL A 520 -5.18 35.31 30.52
C VAL A 520 -5.03 36.63 29.72
N ILE A 521 -5.81 36.70 28.61
CA ILE A 521 -6.25 37.85 27.77
C ILE A 521 -5.22 38.33 26.72
N GLY A 522 -5.51 38.53 25.44
CA GLY A 522 -6.74 38.53 24.66
C GLY A 522 -6.46 39.02 23.23
N ALA A 523 -7.52 39.00 22.41
CA ALA A 523 -7.59 39.40 21.01
C ALA A 523 -6.88 40.72 20.66
N ASP A 524 -6.39 40.85 19.42
CA ASP A 524 -6.96 41.86 18.52
C ASP A 524 -6.62 41.69 17.04
N THR A 525 -7.42 42.43 16.27
CA THR A 525 -7.72 42.38 14.85
C THR A 525 -6.86 43.31 13.96
N LYS A 526 -7.02 43.16 12.63
CA LYS A 526 -6.71 44.10 11.51
C LYS A 526 -5.24 44.17 11.08
N GLY A 527 -4.89 44.40 9.81
CA GLY A 527 -5.64 44.75 8.61
C GLY A 527 -4.68 45.25 7.52
N SER A 528 -5.17 45.25 6.28
CA SER A 528 -4.67 45.88 5.04
C SER A 528 -3.52 46.91 5.14
N GLY A 529 -2.58 46.84 4.18
CA GLY A 529 -1.72 47.98 3.83
C GLY A 529 -0.76 47.72 2.67
N VAL A 530 -1.09 48.28 1.49
CA VAL A 530 -0.17 48.56 0.35
C VAL A 530 0.85 49.64 0.77
N PRO A 531 2.11 49.58 0.30
CA PRO A 531 2.66 50.61 -0.62
C PRO A 531 3.62 50.02 -1.69
N SER A 532 3.42 50.29 -2.99
CA SER A 532 4.02 51.37 -3.82
C SER A 532 5.49 51.15 -4.26
N GLU A 533 5.71 51.31 -5.57
CA GLU A 533 6.98 51.28 -6.34
C GLU A 533 8.13 52.16 -5.79
N PRO A 534 9.35 52.03 -6.37
CA PRO A 534 9.72 53.01 -7.39
C PRO A 534 10.45 52.46 -8.65
N THR A 535 9.95 52.90 -9.81
CA THR A 535 10.63 53.43 -11.01
C THR A 535 12.14 53.18 -11.26
N GLY A 536 12.43 52.70 -12.48
CA GLY A 536 13.22 53.48 -13.47
C GLY A 536 14.51 52.85 -14.00
N GLY A 537 14.54 52.54 -15.31
CA GLY A 537 15.79 52.21 -16.01
C GLY A 537 15.64 51.61 -17.41
N THR A 538 15.35 52.47 -18.38
CA THR A 538 15.27 52.23 -19.84
C THR A 538 16.52 51.62 -20.48
N THR A 539 16.36 50.80 -21.53
CA THR A 539 16.91 51.03 -22.90
C THR A 539 16.33 50.04 -23.92
N ALA A 540 16.26 50.49 -25.17
CA ALA A 540 15.42 49.99 -26.25
C ALA A 540 16.20 49.30 -27.39
N SER A 541 15.41 48.77 -28.34
CA SER A 541 15.60 48.67 -29.81
C SER A 541 15.66 47.21 -30.30
N SER A 542 14.60 46.70 -30.94
CA SER A 542 14.20 46.86 -32.35
C SER A 542 14.99 45.96 -33.31
N GLY A 543 14.28 45.11 -34.03
CA GLY A 543 14.83 44.30 -35.12
C GLY A 543 13.81 43.34 -35.71
N GLU A 544 12.85 43.87 -36.48
CA GLU A 544 12.14 43.09 -37.49
C GLU A 544 13.13 42.56 -38.54
N SER A 545 12.99 41.30 -38.93
CA SER A 545 13.37 40.89 -40.29
C SER A 545 12.42 39.80 -40.79
N SER A 546 11.77 40.16 -41.90
CA SER A 546 10.91 39.38 -42.77
C SER A 546 11.69 38.28 -43.52
N GLY A 547 11.11 37.08 -43.59
CA GLY A 547 11.53 36.02 -44.51
C GLY A 547 10.37 35.07 -44.79
N GLY A 548 9.73 35.24 -45.93
CA GLY A 548 8.56 34.47 -46.33
C GLY A 548 8.89 33.05 -46.81
N CYS A 549 7.99 32.12 -46.52
CA CYS A 549 7.78 30.92 -47.31
C CYS A 549 6.27 30.72 -47.51
N THR A 550 5.89 30.68 -48.79
CA THR A 550 4.54 30.48 -49.31
C THR A 550 4.04 29.07 -49.02
N ALA A 551 2.90 28.94 -48.33
CA ALA A 551 2.07 27.74 -48.33
C ALA A 551 0.66 28.11 -48.83
N GLY A 552 0.22 27.40 -49.86
CA GLY A 552 -1.10 27.57 -50.45
C GLY A 552 -2.20 26.97 -49.59
N GLY A 553 -3.23 27.78 -49.35
CA GLY A 553 -4.65 27.45 -49.44
C GLY A 553 -5.18 26.19 -48.74
N GLY A 554 -5.78 26.40 -47.56
CA GLY A 554 -6.78 25.51 -46.98
C GLY A 554 -7.51 26.25 -45.84
N GLN A 555 -8.74 26.71 -46.09
CA GLN A 555 -9.57 27.46 -45.17
C GLN A 555 -10.01 26.63 -43.95
N GLY A 556 -10.02 27.26 -42.77
CA GLY A 556 -10.63 26.73 -41.55
C GLY A 556 -10.59 27.77 -40.43
N GLY A 557 -11.45 28.80 -40.52
CA GLY A 557 -11.66 29.79 -39.46
C GLY A 557 -12.78 29.38 -38.48
N PRO A 558 -12.88 30.04 -37.31
CA PRO A 558 -13.55 29.52 -36.13
C PRO A 558 -15.02 29.95 -36.08
N ASP A 559 -15.94 29.08 -36.53
CA ASP A 559 -17.39 29.35 -36.48
C ASP A 559 -18.19 28.32 -35.66
N ALA A 560 -17.53 27.49 -34.84
CA ALA A 560 -18.23 26.47 -34.03
C ALA A 560 -18.66 26.95 -32.63
N VAL A 561 -18.12 28.05 -32.10
CA VAL A 561 -18.39 28.49 -30.72
C VAL A 561 -19.56 29.50 -30.62
N ALA A 562 -19.94 30.15 -31.73
CA ALA A 562 -21.05 31.11 -31.73
C ALA A 562 -22.45 30.48 -31.85
N GLY A 563 -22.54 29.21 -32.29
CA GLY A 563 -23.82 28.54 -32.51
C GLY A 563 -24.53 28.09 -31.22
N LEU A 564 -23.79 27.80 -30.15
CA LEU A 564 -24.36 27.24 -28.92
C LEU A 564 -24.96 28.32 -28.01
N LEU A 565 -24.41 29.54 -28.04
CA LEU A 565 -24.90 30.66 -27.21
C LEU A 565 -26.29 31.18 -27.67
N LEU A 566 -26.63 31.00 -28.94
CA LEU A 566 -27.90 31.46 -29.52
C LEU A 566 -29.09 30.53 -29.28
N LEU A 567 -28.85 29.24 -28.97
CA LEU A 567 -29.93 28.33 -28.58
C LEU A 567 -30.38 28.52 -27.12
N LEU A 568 -29.48 28.98 -26.24
CA LEU A 568 -29.75 29.12 -24.80
C LEU A 568 -30.46 30.44 -24.42
N LEU A 569 -30.34 31.49 -25.23
CA LEU A 569 -31.05 32.77 -24.99
C LEU A 569 -32.46 32.81 -25.59
N GLY A 570 -32.84 31.83 -26.42
CA GLY A 570 -34.12 31.81 -27.14
C GLY A 570 -35.31 31.19 -26.39
N MET A 571 -35.08 30.45 -25.31
CA MET A 571 -36.16 29.70 -24.60
C MET A 571 -36.59 30.31 -23.25
N GLY A 572 -36.11 31.51 -22.91
CA GLY A 572 -36.49 32.22 -21.68
C GLY A 572 -37.75 33.09 -21.76
N ALA A 573 -38.37 33.24 -22.95
CA ALA A 573 -39.46 34.20 -23.18
C ALA A 573 -40.72 33.52 -23.74
N GLY A 574 -41.28 32.54 -23.00
CA GLY A 574 -42.44 31.80 -23.49
C GLY A 574 -43.41 31.24 -22.44
N LEU A 575 -43.31 31.57 -21.17
CA LEU A 575 -44.24 31.06 -20.12
C LEU A 575 -44.60 32.16 -19.10
N ARG A 576 -45.31 33.18 -19.56
CA ARG A 576 -46.19 34.00 -18.70
C ARG A 576 -47.45 34.36 -19.46
N ARG A 577 -48.47 33.49 -19.37
CA ARG A 577 -49.91 33.81 -19.39
C ARG A 577 -50.67 32.48 -19.47
N LEU A 578 -51.25 32.08 -18.34
CA LEU A 578 -52.55 31.40 -18.21
C LEU A 578 -52.75 31.08 -16.72
N HIS A 579 -53.36 32.04 -16.02
CA HIS A 579 -54.10 31.86 -14.77
C HIS A 579 -55.31 32.79 -14.88
N ASN A 580 -56.41 32.23 -15.37
CA ASN A 580 -57.80 32.40 -14.93
C ASN A 580 -58.72 31.61 -15.86
#